data_AF-A0A3A1YBE5-F1
#
_entry.id   AF-A0A3A1YBE5-F1
#
_cell.length_a   1.000
_cell.length_b   1.000
_cell.length_c   1.000
_cell.angle_alpha   90.00
_cell.angle_beta   90.00
_cell.angle_gamma   90.00
#
_symmetry.space_group_name_H-M   'P 1'
#
loop_
_entity.id
_entity.type
_entity.pdbx_description
1 polymer ?
#
loop_
_entity_poly.entity_id
_entity_poly.type
_entity_poly.pdbx_seq_one_letter_code
_entity_poly.pdbx_strand_id
1 'polypeptide(L)'
;MGTPATRAAIIETLLKRGYVVRKQKSLIPTEKGMQVYYWVKEDDIANVTLTGQWEEDLQKIEQGEKSPTEFLQAMKSYTQDLTQALLKLTIPQKKHLQLCCPKCQQQTLKIFEKVVKCPDEHCNWTFFRNVCGKNIDEQTLKNLLETRKSPLIKAMKSKTGKTFDAYLILNENAETSFEFPKKKSK
;
A
#
# COMPACT_ATOMS: atom_id res chain seq x y z
N MET A 1 -20.27 -4.56 -18.89
CA MET A 1 -19.50 -3.44 -19.47
C MET A 1 -18.35 -4.02 -20.27
N GLY A 2 -18.12 -3.50 -21.47
CA GLY A 2 -17.10 -4.02 -22.38
C GLY A 2 -17.45 -5.35 -23.08
N THR A 3 -16.76 -5.56 -24.19
CA THR A 3 -16.71 -6.79 -24.99
C THR A 3 -16.10 -7.95 -24.18
N PRO A 4 -16.30 -9.22 -24.57
CA PRO A 4 -15.70 -10.38 -23.89
C PRO A 4 -14.17 -10.26 -23.69
N ALA A 5 -13.47 -9.69 -24.68
CA ALA A 5 -12.02 -9.49 -24.63
C ALA A 5 -11.58 -8.46 -23.57
N THR A 6 -12.32 -7.35 -23.43
CA THR A 6 -12.00 -6.31 -22.44
C THR A 6 -12.33 -6.74 -21.01
N ARG A 7 -13.39 -7.54 -20.81
CA ARG A 7 -13.75 -8.09 -19.50
C ARG A 7 -12.64 -8.98 -18.92
N ALA A 8 -12.06 -9.86 -19.73
CA ALA A 8 -10.95 -10.72 -19.30
C ALA A 8 -9.73 -9.88 -18.88
N ALA A 9 -9.36 -8.88 -19.68
CA ALA A 9 -8.23 -7.99 -19.39
C ALA A 9 -8.44 -7.16 -18.10
N ILE A 10 -9.68 -6.71 -17.82
CA ILE A 10 -10.02 -6.00 -16.59
C ILE A 10 -9.82 -6.90 -15.37
N ILE A 11 -10.31 -8.14 -15.41
CA ILE A 11 -10.16 -9.10 -14.30
C ILE A 11 -8.68 -9.36 -13.99
N GLU A 12 -7.86 -9.60 -15.02
CA GLU A 12 -6.42 -9.80 -14.87
C GLU A 12 -5.74 -8.56 -14.27
N THR A 13 -6.17 -7.36 -14.66
CA THR A 13 -5.64 -6.10 -14.09
C THR A 13 -5.97 -5.97 -12.61
N LEU A 14 -7.20 -6.32 -12.19
CA LEU A 14 -7.61 -6.27 -10.79
C LEU A 14 -6.83 -7.26 -9.92
N LEU A 15 -6.57 -8.47 -10.43
CA LEU A 15 -5.73 -9.48 -9.78
C LEU A 15 -4.29 -9.00 -9.66
N LYS A 16 -3.68 -8.55 -10.77
CA LYS A 16 -2.28 -8.08 -10.81
C LYS A 16 -2.03 -6.90 -9.88
N ARG A 17 -2.99 -5.99 -9.73
CA ARG A 17 -2.90 -4.81 -8.84
C ARG A 17 -3.28 -5.10 -7.39
N GLY A 18 -3.72 -6.32 -7.08
CA GLY A 18 -4.06 -6.78 -5.73
C GLY A 18 -5.36 -6.20 -5.18
N TYR A 19 -6.30 -5.79 -6.04
CA TYR A 19 -7.63 -5.34 -5.61
C TYR A 19 -8.57 -6.51 -5.33
N VAL A 20 -8.35 -7.64 -6.00
CA VAL A 20 -9.07 -8.90 -5.79
C VAL A 20 -8.08 -10.05 -5.72
N VAL A 21 -8.47 -11.14 -5.07
CA VAL A 21 -7.73 -12.40 -5.02
C VAL A 21 -8.63 -13.55 -5.48
N ARG A 22 -8.01 -14.55 -6.10
CA ARG A 22 -8.72 -15.76 -6.53
C ARG A 22 -8.70 -16.78 -5.40
N LYS A 23 -9.87 -17.13 -4.89
CA LYS A 23 -10.06 -18.21 -3.91
C LYS A 23 -10.94 -19.27 -4.56
N GLN A 24 -10.31 -20.38 -4.97
CA GLN A 24 -10.95 -21.43 -5.76
C GLN A 24 -11.57 -20.87 -7.06
N LYS A 25 -12.89 -21.01 -7.25
CA LYS A 25 -13.63 -20.51 -8.40
C LYS A 25 -14.19 -19.10 -8.20
N SER A 26 -13.93 -18.46 -7.05
CA SER A 26 -14.47 -17.15 -6.70
C SER A 26 -13.39 -16.06 -6.70
N LEU A 27 -13.78 -14.85 -7.08
CA LEU A 27 -12.99 -13.64 -6.90
C LEU A 27 -13.46 -12.94 -5.63
N ILE A 28 -12.53 -12.66 -4.71
CA ILE A 28 -12.82 -12.03 -3.42
C ILE A 28 -12.08 -10.70 -3.36
N PRO A 29 -12.74 -9.57 -3.01
CA PRO A 29 -12.07 -8.29 -2.86
C PRO A 29 -11.08 -8.32 -1.69
N THR A 30 -9.93 -7.66 -1.86
CA THR A 30 -8.95 -7.46 -0.78
C THR A 30 -9.36 -6.26 0.08
N GLU A 31 -8.72 -6.08 1.24
CA GLU A 31 -8.89 -4.87 2.05
C GLU A 31 -8.61 -3.60 1.23
N LYS A 32 -7.55 -3.63 0.40
CA LYS A 32 -7.21 -2.57 -0.55
C LYS A 32 -8.33 -2.33 -1.57
N GLY A 33 -8.89 -3.39 -2.15
CA GLY A 33 -10.01 -3.30 -3.09
C GLY A 33 -11.26 -2.70 -2.46
N MET A 34 -11.60 -3.13 -1.24
CA MET A 34 -12.72 -2.59 -0.49
C MET A 34 -12.53 -1.12 -0.12
N GLN A 35 -11.33 -0.70 0.27
CA GLN A 35 -11.03 0.71 0.56
C GLN A 35 -11.26 1.60 -0.67
N VAL A 36 -10.72 1.20 -1.83
CA VAL A 36 -10.93 1.94 -3.07
C VAL A 36 -12.41 2.00 -3.42
N TYR A 37 -13.14 0.88 -3.30
CA TYR A 37 -14.59 0.85 -3.52
C TYR A 37 -15.31 1.86 -2.62
N TYR A 38 -15.04 1.88 -1.31
CA TYR A 38 -15.69 2.81 -0.39
C TYR A 38 -15.37 4.27 -0.68
N TRP A 39 -14.20 4.58 -1.26
CA TRP A 39 -13.86 5.95 -1.62
C TRP A 39 -14.62 6.48 -2.83
N VAL A 40 -14.99 5.62 -3.77
CA VAL A 40 -15.55 6.06 -5.06
C VAL A 40 -16.97 5.56 -5.35
N LYS A 41 -17.55 4.69 -4.51
CA LYS A 41 -18.84 4.03 -4.81
C LYS A 41 -20.02 5.00 -4.97
N GLU A 42 -19.94 6.18 -4.37
CA GLU A 42 -20.97 7.23 -4.48
C GLU A 42 -20.64 8.24 -5.60
N ASP A 43 -19.44 8.15 -6.18
CA ASP A 43 -19.01 9.05 -7.26
C ASP A 43 -19.46 8.50 -8.62
N ASP A 44 -19.71 9.42 -9.56
CA ASP A 44 -20.14 9.08 -10.92
C ASP A 44 -19.16 8.17 -11.68
N ILE A 45 -17.87 8.19 -11.32
CA ILE A 45 -16.85 7.30 -11.90
C ILE A 45 -17.13 5.81 -11.63
N ALA A 46 -17.85 5.47 -10.56
CA ALA A 46 -18.25 4.10 -10.26
C ALA A 46 -19.63 3.74 -10.84
N ASN A 47 -20.30 4.68 -11.50
CA ASN A 47 -21.65 4.50 -12.02
C ASN A 47 -21.64 3.75 -13.37
N VAL A 48 -22.34 2.62 -13.39
CA VAL A 48 -22.50 1.78 -14.59
C VAL A 48 -23.27 2.51 -15.69
N THR A 49 -24.22 3.38 -15.34
CA THR A 49 -25.01 4.16 -16.29
C THR A 49 -24.14 5.16 -17.06
N LEU A 50 -23.21 5.85 -16.39
CA LEU A 50 -22.28 6.77 -17.04
C LEU A 50 -21.40 6.04 -18.06
N THR A 51 -20.95 4.84 -17.72
CA THR A 51 -20.15 4.00 -18.64
C THR A 51 -20.97 3.62 -19.87
N GLY A 52 -22.25 3.30 -19.71
CA GLY A 52 -23.16 3.01 -20.82
C GLY A 52 -23.38 4.22 -21.74
N GLN A 53 -23.52 5.41 -21.18
CA GLN A 53 -23.64 6.65 -21.95
C GLN A 53 -22.40 6.95 -22.78
N TRP A 54 -21.20 6.68 -22.27
CA TRP A 54 -19.99 6.83 -23.05
C TRP A 54 -19.89 5.80 -24.18
N GLU A 55 -20.28 4.54 -23.95
CA GLU A 55 -20.34 3.53 -25.02
C GLU A 55 -21.33 3.96 -26.12
N GLU A 56 -22.50 4.49 -25.76
CA GLU A 56 -23.51 5.02 -26.71
C GLU A 56 -23.00 6.25 -27.47
N ASP A 57 -22.36 7.20 -26.78
CA ASP A 57 -21.79 8.40 -27.39
C ASP A 57 -20.69 8.06 -28.41
N LEU A 58 -19.83 7.09 -28.08
CA LEU A 58 -18.79 6.63 -28.99
C LEU A 58 -19.40 5.98 -30.25
N GLN A 59 -20.51 5.25 -30.10
CA GLN A 59 -21.24 4.68 -31.24
C GLN A 59 -21.86 5.75 -32.13
N LYS A 60 -22.47 6.80 -31.54
CA LYS A 60 -23.02 7.94 -32.30
C LYS A 60 -21.94 8.72 -33.04
N ILE A 61 -20.75 8.84 -32.46
CA ILE A 61 -19.58 9.45 -33.12
C ILE A 61 -19.14 8.61 -34.32
N GLU A 62 -19.07 7.29 -34.18
CA GLU A 62 -18.73 6.36 -35.28
C GLU A 62 -19.74 6.49 -36.44
N GLN A 63 -21.02 6.71 -36.11
CA GLN A 63 -22.10 6.92 -37.08
C GLN A 63 -22.16 8.35 -37.65
N GLY A 64 -21.35 9.29 -37.14
CA GLY A 64 -21.35 10.70 -37.55
C GLY A 64 -22.51 11.53 -36.97
N GLU A 65 -23.26 11.00 -36.01
CA GLU A 65 -24.43 11.64 -35.39
C GLU A 65 -24.06 12.58 -34.23
N LYS A 66 -22.83 12.49 -33.72
CA LYS A 66 -22.32 13.31 -32.62
C LYS A 66 -20.94 13.85 -32.95
N SER A 67 -20.69 15.10 -32.58
CA SER A 67 -19.41 15.74 -32.82
C SER A 67 -18.30 15.15 -31.92
N PRO A 68 -17.17 14.69 -32.49
CA PRO A 68 -16.03 14.25 -31.70
C PRO A 68 -15.45 15.35 -30.80
N THR A 69 -15.50 16.62 -31.26
CA THR A 69 -14.94 17.75 -30.51
C THR A 69 -15.77 18.07 -29.27
N GLU A 70 -17.09 18.03 -29.39
CA GLU A 70 -18.01 18.23 -28.26
C GLU A 70 -17.85 17.14 -27.21
N PHE A 71 -17.72 15.88 -27.64
CA PHE A 71 -17.44 14.76 -26.74
C PHE A 71 -16.13 14.93 -25.98
N LEU A 72 -15.04 15.28 -26.68
CA LEU A 72 -13.74 15.53 -26.04
C LEU A 72 -13.80 16.69 -25.04
N GLN A 73 -14.54 17.75 -25.36
CA GLN A 73 -14.68 18.90 -24.46
C GLN A 73 -15.47 18.53 -23.20
N ALA A 74 -16.54 17.74 -23.33
CA ALA A 74 -17.29 17.20 -22.20
C ALA A 74 -16.42 16.29 -21.33
N MET A 75 -15.63 15.40 -21.93
CA MET A 75 -14.69 14.53 -21.20
C MET A 75 -13.62 15.33 -20.45
N LYS A 76 -13.12 16.42 -21.04
CA LYS A 76 -12.17 17.32 -20.39
C LYS A 76 -12.78 18.02 -19.17
N SER A 77 -14.01 18.53 -19.28
CA SER A 77 -14.72 19.13 -18.13
C SER A 77 -14.94 18.09 -17.04
N TYR A 78 -15.47 16.92 -17.40
CA TYR A 78 -15.73 15.83 -16.46
C TYR A 78 -14.45 15.41 -15.69
N THR A 79 -13.34 15.22 -16.40
CA THR A 79 -12.06 14.85 -15.77
C THR A 79 -11.51 15.94 -14.86
N GLN A 80 -11.71 17.22 -15.18
CA GLN A 80 -11.34 18.33 -14.31
C GLN A 80 -12.18 18.34 -13.03
N ASP A 81 -13.49 18.23 -13.15
CA ASP A 81 -14.42 18.24 -12.01
C ASP A 81 -14.17 17.07 -11.08
N LEU A 82 -14.01 15.86 -11.64
CA LEU A 82 -13.69 14.66 -10.88
C LEU A 82 -12.35 14.79 -10.17
N THR A 83 -11.31 15.31 -10.84
CA THR A 83 -9.99 15.49 -10.21
C THR A 83 -10.07 16.45 -9.04
N GLN A 84 -10.82 17.56 -9.17
CA GLN A 84 -11.03 18.49 -8.07
C GLN A 84 -11.79 17.85 -6.90
N ALA A 85 -12.79 17.02 -7.17
CA ALA A 85 -13.53 16.30 -6.14
C ALA A 85 -12.62 15.30 -5.40
N LEU A 86 -11.86 14.49 -6.14
CA LEU A 86 -10.95 13.49 -5.58
C LEU A 86 -9.82 14.13 -4.75
N LEU A 87 -9.29 15.29 -5.17
CA LEU A 87 -8.26 16.01 -4.41
C LEU A 87 -8.77 16.56 -3.07
N LYS A 88 -10.08 16.80 -2.95
CA LYS A 88 -10.73 17.22 -1.69
C LYS A 88 -11.05 16.05 -0.77
N LEU A 89 -11.03 14.81 -1.27
CA LEU A 89 -11.26 13.64 -0.42
C LEU A 89 -10.15 13.56 0.63
N THR A 90 -10.55 13.69 1.89
CA THR A 90 -9.67 13.40 3.02
C THR A 90 -9.61 11.89 3.17
N ILE A 91 -8.67 11.26 2.46
CA ILE A 91 -8.41 9.83 2.63
C ILE A 91 -7.82 9.66 4.03
N PRO A 92 -8.47 8.91 4.95
CA PRO A 92 -7.91 8.63 6.25
C PRO A 92 -6.64 7.81 6.05
N GLN A 93 -5.49 8.49 6.02
CA GLN A 93 -4.21 7.80 6.09
C GLN A 93 -4.18 7.11 7.44
N LYS A 94 -3.90 5.79 7.45
CA LYS A 94 -3.48 5.13 8.68
C LYS A 94 -2.41 6.04 9.29
N LYS A 95 -2.69 6.61 10.47
CA LYS A 95 -1.72 7.40 11.23
C LYS A 95 -0.57 6.45 11.55
N HIS A 96 0.39 6.35 10.64
CA HIS A 96 1.64 5.69 10.91
C HIS A 96 2.30 6.45 12.05
N LEU A 97 2.89 5.73 12.99
CA LEU A 97 3.62 6.37 14.07
C LEU A 97 4.71 7.28 13.49
N GLN A 98 4.74 8.53 13.93
CA GLN A 98 5.82 9.45 13.59
C GLN A 98 7.06 9.03 14.37
N LEU A 99 7.95 8.31 13.70
CA LEU A 99 9.19 7.80 14.28
C LEU A 99 10.36 8.62 13.77
N CYS A 100 11.18 9.14 14.68
CA CYS A 100 12.40 9.86 14.33
C CYS A 100 13.50 8.91 13.85
N CYS A 101 14.30 9.36 12.87
CA CYS A 101 15.42 8.58 12.38
C CYS A 101 16.51 8.43 13.48
N PRO A 102 16.97 7.20 13.80
CA PRO A 102 17.99 7.01 14.83
C PRO A 102 19.38 7.49 14.41
N LYS A 103 19.64 7.59 13.09
CA LYS A 103 20.95 7.99 12.54
C LYS A 103 21.11 9.52 12.48
N CYS A 104 20.13 10.25 11.95
CA CYS A 104 20.22 11.72 11.83
C CYS A 104 19.41 12.48 12.87
N GLN A 105 18.43 11.86 13.54
CA GLN A 105 17.55 12.46 14.55
C GLN A 105 16.75 13.70 14.10
N GLN A 106 16.84 14.09 12.82
CA GLN A 106 16.21 15.30 12.28
C GLN A 106 14.92 15.00 11.50
N GLN A 107 14.82 13.82 10.89
CA GLN A 107 13.75 13.48 9.96
C GLN A 107 12.80 12.43 10.53
N THR A 108 11.52 12.54 10.15
CA THR A 108 10.53 11.49 10.41
C THR A 108 10.66 10.39 9.35
N LEU A 109 10.70 9.14 9.79
CA LEU A 109 10.89 7.97 8.94
C LEU A 109 9.67 7.72 8.04
N LYS A 110 9.93 7.30 6.80
CA LYS A 110 8.90 6.80 5.89
C LYS A 110 8.77 5.28 6.07
N ILE A 111 7.59 4.84 6.53
CA ILE A 111 7.28 3.43 6.75
C ILE A 111 6.64 2.85 5.48
N PHE A 112 7.26 1.82 4.91
CA PHE A 112 6.71 1.03 3.82
C PHE A 112 6.44 -0.40 4.33
N GLU A 113 5.80 -1.23 3.49
CA GLU A 113 5.45 -2.61 3.84
C GLU A 113 6.68 -3.48 4.17
N LYS A 114 7.76 -3.32 3.40
CA LYS A 114 8.98 -4.13 3.52
C LYS A 114 10.13 -3.42 4.21
N VAL A 115 10.17 -2.09 4.14
CA VAL A 115 11.30 -1.28 4.60
C VAL A 115 10.82 -0.02 5.31
N VAL A 116 11.65 0.48 6.20
CA VAL A 116 11.51 1.81 6.82
C VAL A 116 12.77 2.58 6.50
N LYS A 117 12.66 3.79 5.96
CA LYS A 117 13.84 4.56 5.57
C LYS A 117 13.75 6.02 5.94
N CYS A 118 14.90 6.61 6.18
CA CYS A 118 15.05 8.05 6.30
C CYS A 118 14.74 8.70 4.93
N PRO A 119 13.95 9.78 4.87
CA PRO A 119 13.69 10.50 3.63
C PRO A 119 14.89 11.32 3.13
N ASP A 120 15.86 11.62 4.00
CA ASP A 120 17.06 12.36 3.64
C ASP A 120 18.09 11.46 2.94
N GLU A 121 18.51 11.89 1.74
CA GLU A 121 19.45 11.18 0.89
C GLU A 121 20.87 11.14 1.48
N HIS A 122 21.25 12.11 2.30
CA HIS A 122 22.56 12.14 2.96
C HIS A 122 22.62 11.13 4.11
N CYS A 123 21.53 10.98 4.85
CA CYS A 123 21.43 10.01 5.92
C CYS A 123 21.40 8.56 5.39
N ASN A 124 20.54 8.29 4.39
CA ASN A 124 20.35 6.99 3.75
C ASN A 124 20.14 5.80 4.72
N TRP A 125 19.62 6.05 5.93
CA TRP A 125 19.33 4.98 6.88
C TRP A 125 18.12 4.16 6.41
N THR A 126 18.27 2.84 6.38
CA THR A 126 17.23 1.90 5.95
C THR A 126 17.17 0.70 6.89
N PHE A 127 15.96 0.34 7.30
CA PHE A 127 15.66 -0.82 8.11
C PHE A 127 14.70 -1.76 7.36
N PHE A 128 15.07 -3.03 7.24
CA PHE A 128 14.20 -4.05 6.65
C PHE A 128 13.26 -4.60 7.71
N ARG A 129 11.95 -4.53 7.43
CA ARG A 129 10.91 -5.00 8.36
C ARG A 129 10.85 -6.52 8.46
N ASN A 130 11.38 -7.25 7.48
CA ASN A 130 11.55 -8.68 7.59
C ASN A 130 12.91 -8.99 8.22
N VAL A 131 12.90 -9.48 9.46
CA VAL A 131 14.10 -9.92 10.16
C VAL A 131 13.94 -11.40 10.49
N CYS A 132 14.82 -12.24 9.93
CA CYS A 132 14.82 -13.70 10.15
C CYS A 132 13.44 -14.37 9.97
N GLY A 133 12.69 -13.95 8.95
CA GLY A 133 11.37 -14.51 8.63
C GLY A 133 10.22 -14.00 9.50
N LYS A 134 10.46 -12.99 10.34
CA LYS A 134 9.44 -12.28 11.11
C LYS A 134 9.28 -10.86 10.58
N ASN A 135 8.02 -10.42 10.43
CA ASN A 135 7.71 -9.04 10.08
C ASN A 135 7.62 -8.22 11.37
N ILE A 136 8.40 -7.14 11.45
CA ILE A 136 8.43 -6.21 12.57
C ILE A 136 7.23 -5.25 12.44
N ASP A 137 6.33 -5.34 13.42
CA ASP A 137 5.20 -4.42 13.55
C ASP A 137 5.64 -3.02 14.01
N GLU A 138 4.74 -2.05 13.87
CA GLU A 138 5.05 -0.65 14.18
C GLU A 138 5.34 -0.41 15.67
N GLN A 139 4.76 -1.21 16.56
CA GLN A 139 4.96 -1.08 18.00
C GLN A 139 6.33 -1.60 18.43
N THR A 140 6.75 -2.73 17.89
CA THR A 140 8.08 -3.31 18.06
C THR A 140 9.14 -2.38 17.49
N LEU A 141 8.88 -1.81 16.31
CA LEU A 141 9.75 -0.80 15.70
C LEU A 141 9.86 0.46 16.57
N LYS A 142 8.73 0.96 17.09
CA LYS A 142 8.72 2.10 18.02
C LYS A 142 9.61 1.82 19.23
N ASN A 143 9.41 0.68 19.89
CA ASN A 143 10.23 0.30 21.05
C ASN A 143 11.71 0.21 20.71
N LEU A 144 12.06 -0.39 19.55
CA LEU A 144 13.45 -0.50 19.10
C LEU A 144 14.09 0.88 18.88
N LEU A 145 13.36 1.84 18.34
CA LEU A 145 13.89 3.18 18.07
C LEU A 145 13.96 4.06 19.32
N GLU A 146 12.99 3.96 20.23
CA GLU A 146 12.93 4.76 21.46
C GLU A 146 13.87 4.22 22.55
N THR A 147 13.87 2.90 22.77
CA THR A 147 14.60 2.27 23.87
C THR A 147 15.92 1.63 23.43
N ARG A 148 16.24 1.69 22.12
CA ARG A 148 17.34 0.95 21.47
C ARG A 148 17.26 -0.58 21.62
N LYS A 149 16.15 -1.12 22.14
CA LYS A 149 15.93 -2.55 22.35
C LYS A 149 14.48 -2.94 22.01
N SER A 150 14.30 -3.96 21.19
CA SER A 150 12.96 -4.49 20.93
C SER A 150 12.46 -5.36 22.09
N PRO A 151 11.14 -5.60 22.20
CA PRO A 151 10.61 -6.75 22.92
C PRO A 151 11.19 -8.08 22.39
N LEU A 152 11.05 -9.15 23.17
CA LEU A 152 11.51 -10.48 22.77
C LEU A 152 10.76 -10.97 21.53
N ILE A 153 11.47 -11.16 20.42
CA ILE A 153 10.89 -11.69 19.19
C ILE A 153 11.06 -13.20 19.20
N LYS A 154 9.94 -13.91 19.17
CA LYS A 154 9.91 -15.38 19.25
C LYS A 154 9.94 -16.04 17.88
N ALA A 155 10.53 -17.22 17.81
CA ALA A 155 10.54 -18.11 16.64
C ALA A 155 11.12 -17.46 15.37
N MET A 156 12.20 -16.70 15.49
CA MET A 156 12.99 -16.23 14.35
C MET A 156 13.76 -17.39 13.72
N LYS A 157 13.87 -17.41 12.38
CA LYS A 157 14.53 -18.49 11.63
C LYS A 157 15.99 -18.16 11.36
N SER A 158 16.90 -19.06 11.73
CA SER A 158 18.32 -18.98 11.38
C SER A 158 18.56 -19.37 9.92
N LYS A 159 19.76 -19.07 9.41
CA LYS A 159 20.22 -19.56 8.08
C LYS A 159 20.19 -21.08 7.97
N THR A 160 20.29 -21.78 9.10
CA THR A 160 20.25 -23.26 9.19
C THR A 160 18.84 -23.82 9.41
N GLY A 161 17.81 -22.98 9.35
CA GLY A 161 16.40 -23.39 9.51
C GLY A 161 15.93 -23.59 10.96
N LYS A 162 16.82 -23.48 11.95
CA LYS A 162 16.46 -23.58 13.37
C LYS A 162 15.77 -22.31 13.85
N THR A 163 14.80 -22.46 14.75
CA THR A 163 14.10 -21.33 15.36
C THR A 163 14.78 -20.89 16.64
N PHE A 164 14.87 -19.58 16.87
CA PHE A 164 15.40 -18.99 18.09
C PHE A 164 14.63 -17.73 18.49
N ASP A 165 14.77 -17.35 19.76
CA ASP A 165 14.20 -16.13 20.30
C ASP A 165 15.33 -15.14 20.58
N ALA A 166 15.19 -13.88 20.19
CA ALA A 166 16.16 -12.83 20.49
C ALA A 166 15.52 -11.45 20.54
N TYR A 167 16.22 -10.52 21.17
CA TYR A 167 15.95 -9.08 21.12
C TYR A 167 16.74 -8.48 19.96
N LEU A 168 16.17 -7.46 19.31
CA LEU A 168 16.92 -6.57 18.42
C LEU A 168 17.48 -5.42 19.24
N ILE A 169 18.77 -5.15 19.07
CA ILE A 169 19.46 -4.01 19.70
C ILE A 169 19.91 -3.07 18.60
N LEU A 170 19.68 -1.78 18.79
CA LEU A 170 20.15 -0.73 17.90
C LEU A 170 21.43 -0.12 18.46
N ASN A 171 22.53 -0.32 17.75
CA ASN A 171 23.85 0.18 18.14
C ASN A 171 23.96 1.69 17.89
N GLU A 172 25.05 2.32 18.36
CA GLU A 172 25.31 3.75 18.18
C GLU A 172 25.37 4.19 16.71
N ASN A 173 25.82 3.29 15.82
CA ASN A 173 25.84 3.50 14.38
C ASN A 173 24.46 3.31 13.71
N ALA A 174 23.39 3.15 14.50
CA ALA A 174 22.04 2.84 14.04
C ALA A 174 21.92 1.51 13.25
N GLU A 175 22.80 0.55 13.55
CA GLU A 175 22.78 -0.81 13.01
C GLU A 175 22.10 -1.78 13.99
N THR A 176 21.42 -2.80 13.48
CA THR A 176 20.70 -3.77 14.33
C THR A 176 21.51 -5.03 14.58
N SER A 177 21.63 -5.43 15.85
CA SER A 177 22.26 -6.67 16.30
C SER A 177 21.29 -7.51 17.14
N PHE A 178 21.63 -8.79 17.37
CA PHE A 178 20.82 -9.71 18.19
C PHE A 178 21.38 -9.84 19.59
N GLU A 179 20.54 -9.69 20.60
CA GLU A 179 20.83 -10.08 21.98
C GLU A 179 19.94 -11.25 22.36
N PHE A 180 20.54 -12.34 22.85
CA PHE A 180 19.80 -13.55 23.21
C PHE A 180 19.44 -13.53 24.70
N PRO A 181 18.24 -14.00 25.09
CA PRO A 181 17.88 -14.11 26.49
C PRO A 181 18.86 -15.06 27.21
N LYS A 182 19.36 -14.64 28.38
CA LYS A 182 20.20 -15.48 29.22
C LYS A 182 19.40 -16.72 29.62
N LYS A 183 19.87 -17.91 29.26
CA LYS A 183 19.29 -19.17 29.77
C LYS A 183 19.44 -19.17 31.28
N LYS A 184 18.33 -19.21 32.02
CA LYS A 184 18.38 -19.60 33.45
C LYS A 184 18.91 -21.03 33.47
N SER A 185 20.14 -21.24 33.95
CA SER A 185 20.56 -22.58 34.32
C SER A 185 19.65 -23.04 35.46
N LYS A 186 18.97 -24.16 35.26
CA LYS A 186 18.45 -24.95 36.37
C LYS A 186 19.61 -25.71 36.98
#